data_AF-A0A4R1UQ12-F1
#
_entry.id   AF-A0A4R1UQ12-F1
#
_cell.length_a   1.000
_cell.length_b   1.000
_cell.length_c   1.000
_cell.angle_alpha   90.00
_cell.angle_beta   90.00
_cell.angle_gamma   90.00
#
_symmetry.space_group_name_H-M   'P 1'
#
loop_
_entity.id
_entity.type
_entity.pdbx_description
1 polymer ?
#
loop_
_entity_poly.entity_id
_entity_poly.type
_entity_poly.pdbx_seq_one_letter_code
_entity_poly.pdbx_strand_id
1 'polypeptide(L)'
;MKRRERTRQLIDLGGLVVKAELVELTGDDRAALLGLLVEAAARLRGEDREQALTLWRRRGMRTFADDAAAKDERQSRSIEG
;
A
#
# COMPACT_ATOMS: atom_id res chain seq x y z
N MET A 1 21.00 12.58 11.03
CA MET A 1 20.49 11.47 10.19
C MET A 1 19.06 11.03 10.51
N LYS A 2 18.69 10.79 11.78
CA LYS A 2 17.36 10.25 12.19
C LYS A 2 16.12 10.95 11.59
N ARG A 3 16.14 12.28 11.40
CA ARG A 3 15.00 13.02 10.82
C ARG A 3 14.74 12.69 9.35
N ARG A 4 15.80 12.58 8.53
CA ARG A 4 15.68 12.27 7.10
C ARG A 4 15.12 10.86 6.87
N GLU A 5 15.57 9.90 7.68
CA GLU A 5 15.08 8.52 7.64
C GLU A 5 13.60 8.42 8.01
N ARG A 6 13.18 9.11 9.08
CA ARG A 6 11.76 9.16 9.47
C ARG A 6 10.88 9.79 8.40
N THR A 7 11.31 10.89 7.78
CA THR A 7 10.56 11.51 6.68
C THR A 7 10.42 10.54 5.51
N ARG A 8 11.49 9.83 5.12
CA ARG A 8 11.41 8.85 4.04
C ARG A 8 10.45 7.71 4.38
N GLN A 9 10.53 7.14 5.58
CA GLN A 9 9.59 6.10 6.02
C GLN A 9 8.13 6.57 5.94
N LEU A 10 7.83 7.79 6.37
CA LEU A 10 6.47 8.33 6.31
C LEU A 10 6.00 8.56 4.88
N ILE A 11 6.89 8.99 3.98
CA ILE A 11 6.60 9.12 2.54
C ILE A 11 6.31 7.74 1.94
N ASP A 12 7.14 6.74 2.24
CA ASP A 12 6.98 5.38 1.72
C ASP A 12 5.64 4.79 2.18
N LEU A 13 5.28 4.98 3.46
CA LEU A 13 3.97 4.57 3.99
C LEU A 13 2.81 5.31 3.31
N GLY A 14 2.93 6.63 3.08
CA GLY A 14 1.94 7.38 2.32
C GLY A 14 1.77 6.88 0.89
N GLY A 15 2.86 6.46 0.24
CA GLY A 15 2.85 5.85 -1.08
C GLY A 15 2.05 4.54 -1.14
N LEU A 16 2.03 3.76 -0.05
CA LEU A 16 1.21 2.54 0.02
C LEU A 16 -0.29 2.85 0.04
N VAL A 17 -0.70 3.93 0.70
CA VAL A 17 -2.11 4.35 0.75
C VAL A 17 -2.60 4.77 -0.64
N VAL A 18 -1.78 5.51 -1.38
CA VAL A 18 -2.08 5.89 -2.77
C VAL A 18 -2.10 4.68 -3.69
N LYS A 19 -1.13 3.78 -3.58
CA LYS A 19 -1.06 2.57 -4.42
C LYS A 19 -2.25 1.63 -4.21
N ALA A 20 -2.80 1.57 -3.00
CA ALA A 20 -3.99 0.79 -2.69
C ALA A 20 -5.29 1.50 -3.12
N GLU A 21 -5.20 2.61 -3.86
CA GLU A 21 -6.32 3.42 -4.36
C GLU A 21 -7.21 3.98 -3.24
N LEU A 22 -6.76 3.91 -1.99
CA LEU A 22 -7.59 4.27 -0.84
C LEU A 22 -7.90 5.76 -0.82
N VAL A 23 -7.00 6.62 -1.29
CA VAL A 23 -7.25 8.07 -1.37
C VAL A 23 -8.42 8.35 -2.32
N GLU A 24 -8.44 7.70 -3.48
CA GLU A 24 -9.50 7.89 -4.47
C GLU A 24 -10.82 7.27 -3.98
N LEU A 25 -10.79 6.02 -3.51
CA LEU A 25 -11.97 5.29 -3.05
C LEU A 25 -12.63 5.91 -1.82
N THR A 26 -11.87 6.62 -0.98
CA THR A 26 -12.40 7.29 0.22
C THR A 26 -12.59 8.79 0.05
N GLY A 27 -12.23 9.37 -1.11
CA GLY A 27 -12.29 10.82 -1.32
C GLY A 27 -11.38 11.62 -0.38
N ASP A 28 -10.19 11.09 -0.07
CA ASP A 28 -9.22 11.63 0.91
C ASP A 28 -9.79 11.81 2.33
N ASP A 29 -10.84 11.05 2.70
CA ASP A 29 -11.37 11.05 4.06
C ASP A 29 -10.39 10.37 5.02
N ARG A 30 -9.65 11.20 5.77
CA ARG A 30 -8.67 10.75 6.76
C ARG A 30 -9.29 9.94 7.90
N ALA A 31 -10.54 10.21 8.28
CA ALA A 31 -11.22 9.45 9.32
C ALA A 31 -11.56 8.04 8.80
N ALA A 32 -12.02 7.93 7.55
CA ALA A 32 -12.24 6.64 6.90
C ALA A 32 -10.94 5.82 6.76
N LEU A 33 -9.85 6.46 6.29
CA LEU A 33 -8.54 5.82 6.20
C LEU A 33 -8.04 5.32 7.56
N LEU A 34 -8.16 6.14 8.61
CA LEU A 34 -7.79 5.72 9.96
C LEU A 34 -8.68 4.57 10.46
N GLY A 35 -9.98 4.60 10.18
CA GLY A 35 -10.92 3.52 10.50
C GLY A 35 -10.50 2.18 9.89
N LEU A 36 -10.13 2.17 8.61
CA LEU A 36 -9.62 0.97 7.92
C LEU A 36 -8.34 0.42 8.58
N LEU A 37 -7.41 1.30 8.96
CA LEU A 37 -6.17 0.89 9.64
C LEU A 37 -6.44 0.36 11.06
N VAL A 38 -7.40 0.94 11.77
CA VAL A 38 -7.83 0.47 13.10
C VAL A 38 -8.47 -0.91 13.00
N GLU A 39 -9.32 -1.15 12.00
CA GLU A 39 -9.94 -2.46 11.74
C GLU A 39 -8.88 -3.53 11.43
N ALA A 40 -7.90 -3.20 10.57
CA ALA A 40 -6.78 -4.09 10.29
C ALA A 40 -5.97 -4.39 11.56
N ALA A 41 -5.70 -3.38 12.39
CA ALA A 41 -4.99 -3.56 13.65
C ALA A 41 -5.79 -4.42 14.65
N ALA A 42 -7.12 -4.27 14.70
CA ALA A 42 -7.99 -5.11 15.53
C ALA A 42 -7.91 -6.57 15.11
N ARG A 43 -7.97 -6.85 13.80
CA ARG A 43 -7.83 -8.21 13.28
C ARG A 43 -6.47 -8.84 13.61
N LEU A 44 -5.39 -8.06 13.61
CA LEU A 44 -4.06 -8.55 13.99
C LEU A 44 -3.85 -8.76 15.49
N ARG A 45 -4.73 -8.21 16.33
CA ARG A 45 -4.72 -8.48 17.78
C ARG A 45 -5.51 -9.75 18.14
N GLY A 46 -6.26 -10.33 17.20
CA GLY A 46 -7.01 -11.57 17.38
C GLY A 46 -6.20 -12.84 17.11
N GLU A 47 -6.85 -13.98 17.30
CA GLU A 47 -6.25 -15.32 17.17
C GLU A 47 -5.83 -15.67 15.73
N ASP A 48 -6.49 -15.09 14.73
CA ASP A 48 -6.23 -15.33 13.30
C ASP A 48 -5.09 -14.48 12.71
N ARG A 49 -4.26 -13.86 13.54
CA ARG A 49 -3.20 -12.94 13.12
C ARG A 49 -2.33 -13.49 11.98
N GLU A 50 -1.82 -14.71 12.11
CA GLU A 50 -0.90 -15.29 11.11
C GLU A 50 -1.60 -15.58 9.77
N GLN A 51 -2.85 -16.02 9.81
CA GLN A 51 -3.65 -16.26 8.62
C GLN A 51 -3.93 -14.93 7.90
N ALA A 52 -4.32 -13.89 8.65
CA ALA A 52 -4.54 -12.55 8.12
C ALA A 52 -3.27 -11.97 7.48
N LEU A 53 -2.13 -12.06 8.17
CA LEU A 53 -0.85 -11.60 7.63
C LEU A 53 -0.44 -12.36 6.37
N THR A 54 -0.63 -13.68 6.35
CA THR A 54 -0.30 -14.51 5.17
C THR A 54 -1.12 -14.08 3.96
N LEU A 55 -2.42 -13.88 4.12
CA LEU A 55 -3.31 -13.43 3.06
C LEU A 55 -2.92 -12.03 2.55
N TRP A 56 -2.72 -11.08 3.46
CA TRP A 56 -2.40 -9.70 3.12
C TRP A 56 -1.03 -9.57 2.46
N ARG A 57 -0.01 -10.30 2.92
CA ARG A 57 1.31 -10.34 2.26
C ARG A 57 1.19 -10.83 0.83
N ARG A 58 0.47 -11.94 0.59
CA ARG A 58 0.25 -12.47 -0.78
C ARG A 58 -0.45 -11.45 -1.68
N ARG A 59 -1.48 -10.76 -1.18
CA ARG A 59 -2.20 -9.73 -1.95
C ARG A 59 -1.31 -8.52 -2.25
N GLY A 60 -0.55 -8.05 -1.25
CA GLY A 60 0.40 -6.96 -1.41
C GLY A 60 1.44 -7.27 -2.48
N MET A 61 2.08 -8.45 -2.42
CA MET A 61 3.07 -8.86 -3.41
C MET A 61 2.54 -8.87 -4.84
N ARG A 62 1.31 -9.36 -5.07
CA ARG A 62 0.68 -9.32 -6.40
C ARG A 62 0.47 -7.88 -6.87
N THR A 63 -0.09 -7.03 -6.01
CA THR A 63 -0.31 -5.61 -6.34
C THR A 63 1.00 -4.90 -6.69
N PHE A 64 2.10 -5.23 -6.01
CA PHE A 64 3.43 -4.72 -6.37
C PHE A 64 3.92 -5.23 -7.73
N ALA A 65 3.71 -6.51 -8.03
CA ALA A 65 4.11 -7.12 -9.29
C ALA A 65 3.32 -6.54 -10.47
N ASP A 66 1.99 -6.38 -10.32
CA ASP A 66 1.11 -5.85 -11.35
C ASP A 66 1.48 -4.39 -11.69
N ASP A 67 1.77 -3.57 -10.67
CA ASP A 67 2.26 -2.19 -10.86
C ASP A 67 3.63 -2.13 -11.56
N ALA A 68 4.52 -3.08 -11.27
CA ALA A 68 5.82 -3.16 -11.93
C ALA A 68 5.69 -3.53 -13.42
N ALA A 69 4.88 -4.55 -13.74
CA ALA A 69 4.61 -4.95 -15.11
C ALA A 69 3.97 -3.80 -15.92
N ALA A 70 2.98 -3.11 -15.34
CA ALA A 70 2.33 -1.98 -15.99
C ALA A 70 3.28 -0.78 -16.23
N LYS A 71 4.33 -0.63 -15.43
CA LYS A 71 5.35 0.41 -15.63
C LYS A 71 6.32 0.02 -16.74
N ASP A 72 6.74 -1.23 -16.77
CA ASP A 72 7.62 -1.77 -17.82
C ASP A 72 6.98 -1.65 -19.21
N GLU A 73 5.71 -2.05 -19.35
CA GLU A 73 4.95 -1.91 -20.61
C GLU A 73 4.78 -0.46 -21.08
N ARG A 74 4.67 0.50 -20.15
CA ARG A 74 4.57 1.92 -20.48
C ARG A 74 5.93 2.48 -20.92
N GLN A 75 7.01 2.02 -20.31
CA GLN A 75 8.37 2.42 -20.66
C GLN A 75 8.77 1.89 -22.03
N SER A 76 8.48 0.62 -22.35
CA SER A 76 8.76 0.01 -23.65
C SER A 76 8.03 0.73 -24.79
N ARG A 77 6.74 1.05 -24.61
CA ARG A 77 5.95 1.84 -25.58
C ARG A 77 6.45 3.27 -25.80
N SER A 78 7.17 3.84 -24.84
CA SER A 78 7.73 5.21 -24.94
C SER A 78 9.10 5.24 -25.62
N ILE A 79 9.76 4.09 -25.78
CA ILE A 79 11.06 3.96 -26.45
C ILE A 79 10.89 3.60 -27.93
N GLU A 80 9.77 2.94 -28.28
CA GLU A 80 9.46 2.51 -29.66
C GLU A 80 8.67 3.54 -30.50
N GLY A 81 8.18 4.64 -29.90
CA GLY A 81 7.42 5.71 -30.57
C GLY A 81 8.20 7.01 -30.69
#